data_AF-A0A670Y942-F1
#
_entry.id   AF-A0A670Y942-F1
#
_cell.length_a   1.000
_cell.length_b   1.000
_cell.length_c   1.000
_cell.angle_alpha   90.00
_cell.angle_beta   90.00
_cell.angle_gamma   90.00
#
_symmetry.space_group_name_H-M   'P 1'
#
loop_
_entity.id
_entity.type
_entity.pdbx_description
1 polymer ?
#
loop_
_entity_poly.entity_id
_entity_poly.type
_entity_poly.pdbx_seq_one_letter_code
_entity_poly.pdbx_strand_id
1 'polypeptide(L)' 'MDETVAEYIRRTVLRIPRSETSKMLTSWGFLSETQLQSLKIHHLKEKISEAVVELCEENQATIKDAAQLDLICK' A
#
# COMPACT_ATOMS: atom_id res chain seq x y z
N MET A 1 3.88 3.43 12.56
CA MET A 1 2.77 4.36 12.23
C MET A 1 1.66 4.17 13.28
N ASP A 2 0.60 4.98 13.33
CA ASP A 2 -0.55 4.67 14.20
C ASP A 2 -1.30 3.42 13.68
N GLU A 3 -1.77 2.55 14.58
CA GLU A 3 -2.44 1.29 14.23
C GLU A 3 -3.69 1.53 13.35
N THR A 4 -4.39 2.65 13.58
CA THR A 4 -5.58 3.00 12.79
C THR A 4 -5.24 3.31 11.33
N VAL A 5 -4.10 3.97 11.10
CA VAL A 5 -3.61 4.28 9.74
C VAL A 5 -3.09 3.00 9.07
N ALA A 6 -2.43 2.12 9.83
CA ALA A 6 -1.98 0.81 9.35
C ALA A 6 -3.15 -0.04 8.86
N GLU A 7 -4.19 -0.16 9.67
CA GLU A 7 -5.37 -0.93 9.30
C GLU A 7 -6.12 -0.29 8.11
N TYR A 8 -6.18 1.04 8.05
CA TYR A 8 -6.79 1.75 6.93
C TYR A 8 -6.06 1.45 5.61
N ILE A 9 -4.73 1.58 5.58
CA ILE A 9 -3.92 1.26 4.39
C ILE A 9 -4.11 -0.21 4.00
N ARG A 10 -4.04 -1.12 4.98
CA ARG A 10 -4.23 -2.57 4.74
C ARG A 10 -5.57 -2.85 4.05
N ARG A 11 -6.66 -2.32 4.58
CA ARG A 11 -8.02 -2.49 4.03
C ARG A 11 -8.16 -1.87 2.65
N THR A 12 -7.54 -0.72 2.41
CA THR A 12 -7.55 -0.06 1.10
C THR A 12 -6.82 -0.91 0.07
N VAL A 13 -5.62 -1.40 0.36
CA VAL A 13 -4.86 -2.29 -0.54
C VAL A 13 -5.62 -3.59 -0.82
N LEU A 14 -6.25 -4.18 0.20
CA LEU A 14 -7.04 -5.40 0.04
C LEU A 14 -8.29 -5.21 -0.84
N ARG A 15 -8.85 -4.01 -0.93
CA ARG A 15 -9.99 -3.69 -1.82
C ARG A 15 -9.58 -3.64 -3.29
N ILE A 16 -8.36 -3.21 -3.61
CA ILE A 16 -7.89 -3.07 -4.99
C ILE A 16 -7.81 -4.46 -5.67
N PRO A 17 -8.25 -4.63 -6.93
CA PRO A 17 -8.00 -5.84 -7.69
C PRO A 17 -6.50 -6.12 -7.79
N ARG A 18 -6.09 -7.39 -7.65
CA ARG A 18 -4.66 -7.75 -7.64
C ARG A 18 -3.92 -7.31 -8.91
N SER A 19 -4.60 -7.37 -10.05
CA SER A 19 -4.09 -6.92 -11.34
C SER A 19 -3.76 -5.42 -11.36
N GLU A 20 -4.44 -4.63 -10.52
CA GLU A 20 -4.32 -3.17 -10.47
C GLU A 20 -3.49 -2.68 -9.28
N THR A 21 -3.27 -3.49 -8.24
CA THR A 21 -2.51 -3.11 -7.04
C THR A 21 -1.15 -2.50 -7.38
N SER A 22 -0.38 -3.14 -8.27
CA SER A 22 0.92 -2.60 -8.68
C SER A 22 0.79 -1.25 -9.40
N LYS A 23 -0.24 -1.06 -10.24
CA LYS A 23 -0.47 0.18 -10.99
C LYS A 23 -0.91 1.32 -10.06
N MET A 24 -1.81 1.03 -9.12
CA MET A 24 -2.30 1.98 -8.13
C MET A 24 -1.18 2.42 -7.18
N LEU A 25 -0.40 1.49 -6.64
CA LEU A 25 0.74 1.82 -5.77
C LEU A 25 1.84 2.60 -6.51
N THR A 26 2.05 2.32 -7.81
CA THR A 26 2.96 3.12 -8.65
C THR A 26 2.42 4.53 -8.85
N SER A 27 1.12 4.67 -9.13
CA SER A 27 0.46 5.98 -9.31
C SER A 27 0.40 6.79 -8.01
N TRP A 28 0.37 6.11 -6.87
CA TRP A 28 0.42 6.73 -5.55
C TRP A 28 1.75 7.45 -5.29
N GLY A 29 2.86 6.94 -5.83
CA GLY A 29 4.16 7.62 -5.82
C GLY A 29 4.82 7.73 -4.43
N PHE A 30 4.20 7.19 -3.38
CA PHE A 30 4.75 7.18 -2.02
C PHE A 30 5.85 6.13 -1.84
N LEU A 31 5.67 4.97 -2.45
CA LEU A 31 6.66 3.88 -2.43
C LEU A 31 7.61 4.01 -3.61
N SER A 32 8.91 3.83 -3.35
CA SER A 32 9.93 3.82 -4.40
C SER A 32 9.84 2.57 -5.28
N GLU A 33 10.39 2.66 -6.49
CA GLU A 33 10.28 1.59 -7.49
C GLU A 33 10.90 0.26 -6.99
N THR A 34 11.99 0.32 -6.22
CA THR A 34 12.64 -0.85 -5.61
C THR A 34 11.73 -1.52 -4.57
N GLN A 35 11.02 -0.73 -3.77
CA GLN A 35 10.05 -1.25 -2.80
C GLN A 35 8.81 -1.81 -3.49
N LEU A 36 8.38 -1.24 -4.61
CA LEU A 36 7.32 -1.82 -5.42
C LEU A 36 7.73 -3.15 -6.07
N GLN A 37 9.00 -3.34 -6.41
CA GLN A 37 9.50 -4.62 -6.93
C GLN A 37 9.54 -5.71 -5.86
N SER A 38 9.88 -5.39 -4.61
CA SER A 38 9.84 -6.38 -3.51
C SER A 38 8.42 -6.90 -3.25
N LEU A 39 7.41 -6.03 -3.39
CA LEU A 39 5.99 -6.41 -3.27
C LEU A 39 5.53 -7.41 -4.34
N LYS A 40 6.11 -7.37 -5.54
CA LYS A 40 5.76 -8.29 -6.65
C LYS A 40 6.12 -9.75 -6.37
N ILE A 41 7.02 -9.99 -5.42
CA ILE A 41 7.42 -11.34 -4.97
C ILE A 41 6.23 -12.06 -4.29
N HIS A 42 5.32 -11.31 -3.67
CA HIS A 42 4.21 -11.88 -2.91
C HIS A 42 3.02 -12.25 -3.80
N HIS A 43 2.67 -13.54 -3.86
CA HIS A 43 1.54 -14.06 -4.65
C HIS A 43 0.15 -13.93 -4.00
N LEU A 44 0.08 -13.63 -2.70
CA LEU A 44 -1.19 -13.49 -1.97
C LEU A 44 -1.49 -12.01 -1.68
N LYS A 45 -2.76 -11.59 -1.83
CA LYS A 45 -3.16 -10.19 -1.55
C LYS A 45 -2.92 -9.79 -0.10
N GLU A 46 -3.13 -10.72 0.84
CA GLU A 46 -2.87 -10.49 2.27
C GLU A 46 -1.40 -10.15 2.51
N LYS A 47 -0.49 -10.94 1.93
CA LYS A 47 0.95 -10.69 2.04
C LYS A 47 1.38 -9.37 1.40
N ILE A 48 0.77 -8.99 0.27
CA ILE A 48 1.01 -7.66 -0.32
C ILE A 48 0.52 -6.57 0.64
N SER A 49 -0.67 -6.72 1.22
CA SER A 49 -1.23 -5.71 2.12
C SER A 49 -0.41 -5.56 3.41
N GLU A 50 0.12 -6.66 3.96
CA GLU A 50 1.04 -6.64 5.10
C GLU A 50 2.33 -5.91 4.72
N ALA A 51 2.97 -6.33 3.62
CA ALA A 51 4.23 -5.73 3.18
C ALA A 51 4.09 -4.24 2.80
N VAL A 52 2.96 -3.82 2.21
CA VAL A 52 2.69 -2.39 1.96
C VAL A 52 2.61 -1.63 3.28
N VAL A 53 1.97 -2.18 4.31
CA VAL A 53 1.90 -1.55 5.62
C VAL A 53 3.30 -1.43 6.22
N GLU A 54 4.09 -2.50 6.23
CA GLU A 54 5.47 -2.49 6.74
C GLU A 54 6.29 -1.37 6.07
N LEU A 55 6.25 -1.29 4.74
CA LEU A 55 6.91 -0.23 3.99
C LEU A 55 6.38 1.17 4.35
N CYS A 56 5.07 1.31 4.56
CA CYS A 56 4.48 2.57 4.99
C CYS A 56 4.94 2.95 6.40
N GLU A 57 5.15 1.99 7.29
CA GLU A 57 5.70 2.26 8.61
C GLU A 57 7.15 2.70 8.57
N GLU A 58 7.98 2.02 7.77
CA GLU A 58 9.39 2.38 7.54
C GLU A 58 9.53 3.79 6.96
N ASN A 59 8.63 4.17 6.03
CA ASN A 59 8.59 5.50 5.41
C ASN A 59 7.80 6.53 6.23
N GLN A 60 7.40 6.19 7.47
CA GLN A 60 6.66 7.07 8.38
C GLN A 60 5.38 7.67 7.77
N ALA A 61 4.62 6.85 7.04
CA ALA A 61 3.38 7.25 6.41
C ALA A 61 2.39 7.85 7.42
N THR A 62 1.67 8.87 6.97
CA THR A 62 0.66 9.56 7.76
C THR A 62 -0.74 9.24 7.25
N ILE A 63 -1.76 9.66 8.00
CA ILE A 63 -3.15 9.57 7.56
C ILE A 63 -3.41 10.30 6.24
N LYS A 64 -2.62 11.33 5.90
CA LYS A 64 -2.75 12.06 4.62
C LYS A 64 -2.32 11.18 3.45
N ASP A 65 -1.21 10.46 3.60
CA ASP A 65 -0.71 9.54 2.58
C ASP A 65 -1.69 8.39 2.37
N ALA A 66 -2.23 7.86 3.46
CA ALA A 66 -3.27 6.83 3.43
C ALA A 66 -4.55 7.29 2.72
N ALA A 67 -5.00 8.53 2.97
CA ALA A 67 -6.14 9.12 2.29
C ALA A 67 -5.88 9.35 0.79
N GLN A 68 -4.65 9.74 0.42
CA GLN A 68 -4.25 9.84 -0.98
C GLN A 68 -4.32 8.48 -1.69
N LEU A 69 -3.91 7.40 -1.01
CA LEU A 69 -4.05 6.05 -1.54
C LEU A 69 -5.53 5.67 -1.78
N ASP A 70 -6.43 5.94 -0.82
CA ASP A 70 -7.87 5.67 -0.98
C ASP A 70 -8.49 6.47 -2.13
N LEU A 71 -8.05 7.73 -2.34
CA LEU A 71 -8.49 8.55 -3.46
C LEU A 71 -8.09 7.99 -4.83
N ILE A 72 -6.90 7.39 -4.93
CA ILE A 72 -6.40 6.78 -6.17
C ILE A 72 -7.06 5.41 -6.42
N CYS A 73 -7.46 4.72 -5.36
CA CYS A 73 -8.04 3.38 -5.41
C CYS A 73 -9.58 3.36 -5.51
N LYS A 74 -10.22 4.54 -5.49
CA LYS A 74 -11.65 4.73 -5.80
C LYS A 74 -11.88 4.77 -7.30
#